data_AF-A0A0C3K2F3-F1
#
_entry.id   AF-A0A0C3K2F3-F1
#
_cell.length_a   1.000
_cell.length_b   1.000
_cell.length_c   1.000
_cell.angle_alpha   90.00
_cell.angle_beta   90.00
_cell.angle_gamma   90.00
#
_symmetry.space_group_name_H-M   'P 1'
#
loop_
_entity.id
_entity.type
_entity.pdbx_description
1 polymer ?
#
loop_
_entity_poly.entity_id
_entity_poly.type
_entity_poly.pdbx_seq_one_letter_code
_entity_poly.pdbx_strand_id
1 'polypeptide(L)'
;MSVVSHSHRLKLDGWWVWLDKHAGQKIVLGDYGDYSDGNFKCDGNIFEDMRALGIDSMDPVYHPVVSRVSGDQFYWHEFRDQNDHDLPYDDDRKELELNRLKGYSLPANQHFVLLLKAYCTRLAGKYLVITIIQHSDVPLRIGCRAKRRDSGGELAPNNVNHFADLTPFYTVASPQVWRRDPACTQRRELFKTIRERFYAL
;
A
#
# COMPACT_ATOMS: atom_id res chain seq x y z
N MET A 1 1.24 8.91 23.66
CA MET A 1 2.41 8.82 22.76
C MET A 1 1.91 9.06 21.35
N SER A 2 2.33 10.16 20.69
CA SER A 2 2.03 10.39 19.29
C SER A 2 2.90 9.48 18.43
N VAL A 3 2.30 8.61 17.63
CA VAL A 3 3.04 7.80 16.66
C VAL A 3 3.37 8.70 15.48
N VAL A 4 4.66 8.92 15.21
CA VAL A 4 5.09 9.71 14.05
C VAL A 4 4.89 8.87 12.80
N SER A 5 3.89 9.19 11.99
CA SER A 5 3.72 8.60 10.66
C SER A 5 4.80 9.15 9.72
N HIS A 6 5.49 8.24 9.03
CA HIS A 6 6.44 8.60 8.00
C HIS A 6 5.77 8.29 6.66
N SER A 7 5.47 9.33 5.89
CA SER A 7 4.94 9.19 4.54
C SER A 7 6.08 9.23 3.53
N HIS A 8 6.02 8.35 2.55
CA HIS A 8 7.01 8.22 1.49
C HIS A 8 6.33 8.41 0.14
N ARG A 9 6.95 9.20 -0.73
CA ARG A 9 6.44 9.45 -2.07
C ARG A 9 7.11 8.52 -3.07
N LEU A 10 6.36 7.58 -3.66
CA LEU A 10 6.86 6.61 -4.63
C LEU A 10 6.14 6.71 -5.98
N LYS A 11 6.79 6.22 -7.04
CA LYS A 11 6.22 6.17 -8.38
C LYS A 11 5.69 4.76 -8.67
N LEU A 12 4.37 4.64 -8.82
CA LEU A 12 3.67 3.41 -9.18
C LEU A 12 3.04 3.57 -10.57
N ASP A 13 3.44 2.73 -11.52
CA ASP A 13 2.92 2.76 -12.89
C ASP A 13 2.96 4.15 -13.55
N GLY A 14 4.00 4.92 -13.25
CA GLY A 14 4.19 6.28 -13.77
C GLY A 14 3.55 7.40 -12.93
N TRP A 15 2.75 7.07 -11.90
CA TRP A 15 2.06 8.03 -11.03
C TRP A 15 2.73 8.14 -9.67
N TRP A 16 2.80 9.35 -9.12
CA TRP A 16 3.29 9.57 -7.75
C TRP A 16 2.20 9.28 -6.72
N VAL A 17 2.50 8.41 -5.76
CA VAL A 17 1.64 8.08 -4.63
C VAL A 17 2.36 8.36 -3.31
N TRP A 18 1.60 8.76 -2.29
CA TRP A 18 2.07 8.80 -0.92
C TRP A 18 1.73 7.47 -0.25
N LEU A 19 2.71 6.91 0.46
CA LEU A 19 2.57 5.66 1.19
C LEU A 19 2.97 5.88 2.63
N ASP A 20 2.16 5.37 3.54
CA ASP A 20 2.47 5.42 4.95
C ASP A 20 3.27 4.19 5.34
N LYS A 21 4.30 4.40 6.17
CA LYS A 21 5.00 3.33 6.86
C LYS A 21 4.36 3.15 8.24
N HIS A 22 3.86 1.95 8.53
CA HIS A 22 3.24 1.64 9.82
C HIS A 22 3.99 0.52 10.52
N ALA A 23 4.49 0.81 11.72
CA ALA A 23 5.16 -0.17 12.56
C ALA A 23 4.15 -0.75 13.55
N GLY A 24 3.94 -2.07 13.51
CA GLY A 24 3.27 -2.82 14.57
C GLY A 24 2.12 -3.70 14.09
N GLN A 25 1.23 -3.20 13.24
CA GLN A 25 0.11 -4.00 12.73
C GLN A 25 0.44 -4.54 11.33
N LYS A 26 0.22 -5.84 11.13
CA LYS A 26 0.30 -6.45 9.80
C LYS A 26 -0.90 -6.00 8.99
N ILE A 27 -0.71 -4.96 8.19
CA ILE A 27 -1.70 -4.46 7.25
C ILE A 27 -1.58 -5.28 5.96
N VAL A 28 -2.71 -5.81 5.48
CA VAL A 28 -2.79 -6.60 4.25
C VAL A 28 -3.74 -5.97 3.24
N LEU A 29 -3.59 -6.37 1.97
CA LEU A 29 -4.31 -5.74 0.88
C LEU A 29 -5.81 -6.03 1.05
N GLY A 30 -6.64 -5.02 0.84
CA GLY A 30 -8.09 -5.14 1.03
C GLY A 30 -8.57 -4.97 2.46
N ASP A 31 -7.67 -4.73 3.43
CA ASP A 31 -8.07 -4.32 4.78
C ASP A 31 -8.87 -3.02 4.72
N TYR A 32 -9.94 -2.95 5.50
CA TYR A 32 -10.69 -1.72 5.70
C TYR A 32 -10.83 -1.41 7.18
N GLY A 33 -11.05 -0.13 7.49
CA GLY A 33 -11.15 0.31 8.87
C GLY A 33 -11.15 1.82 9.04
N ASP A 34 -10.91 2.27 10.27
CA ASP A 34 -10.80 3.67 10.61
C ASP A 34 -9.37 4.17 10.38
N TYR A 35 -9.23 5.37 9.81
CA TYR A 35 -7.95 6.04 9.65
C TYR A 35 -8.02 7.42 10.32
N SER A 36 -7.21 7.60 11.36
CA SER A 36 -7.14 8.83 12.14
C SER A 36 -5.70 9.08 12.57
N ASP A 37 -5.23 10.32 12.43
CA ASP A 37 -3.90 10.76 12.89
C ASP A 37 -2.74 9.88 12.38
N GLY A 38 -2.81 9.44 11.12
CA GLY A 38 -1.80 8.57 10.51
C GLY A 38 -1.84 7.12 10.99
N ASN A 39 -2.80 6.77 11.84
CA ASN A 39 -2.97 5.41 12.35
C ASN A 39 -4.17 4.73 11.66
N PHE A 40 -3.90 3.60 11.01
CA PHE A 40 -4.93 2.76 10.44
C PHE A 40 -5.31 1.65 11.43
N LYS A 41 -6.58 1.59 11.81
CA LYS A 41 -7.13 0.52 12.65
C LYS A 41 -8.00 -0.39 11.78
N CYS A 42 -7.49 -1.58 11.50
CA CYS A 42 -8.21 -2.58 10.71
C CYS A 42 -9.46 -3.10 11.45
N ASP A 43 -10.60 -3.07 10.78
CA ASP A 43 -11.88 -3.61 11.25
C ASP A 43 -12.28 -4.89 10.49
N GLY A 44 -11.66 -5.15 9.34
CA GLY A 44 -11.90 -6.36 8.54
C GLY A 44 -11.20 -6.30 7.18
N ASN A 45 -11.48 -7.29 6.34
CA ASN A 45 -10.85 -7.42 5.02
C ASN A 45 -11.89 -7.78 3.96
N ILE A 46 -11.86 -7.07 2.82
CA ILE A 46 -12.85 -7.22 1.76
C ILE A 46 -12.83 -8.62 1.12
N PHE A 47 -11.68 -9.29 1.07
CA PHE A 47 -11.57 -10.63 0.51
C PHE A 47 -12.15 -11.70 1.45
N GLU A 48 -12.01 -11.51 2.76
CA GLU A 48 -12.67 -12.36 3.76
C GLU A 48 -14.19 -12.18 3.72
N ASP A 49 -14.64 -10.93 3.57
CA ASP A 49 -16.06 -10.61 3.38
C ASP A 49 -16.65 -11.27 2.12
N MET A 50 -15.91 -11.26 1.02
CA MET A 50 -16.31 -11.93 -0.23
C MET A 50 -16.48 -13.43 -0.03
N ARG A 51 -15.50 -14.05 0.65
CA ARG A 51 -15.53 -15.48 0.96
C ARG A 51 -16.73 -15.84 1.81
N ALA A 52 -17.07 -15.00 2.79
CA ALA A 52 -18.26 -15.18 3.62
C ALA A 52 -19.58 -15.10 2.82
N LEU A 53 -19.59 -14.40 1.68
CA LEU A 53 -20.72 -14.38 0.74
C LEU A 53 -20.70 -15.51 -0.30
N GLY A 54 -19.75 -16.44 -0.22
CA GLY A 54 -19.59 -17.54 -1.19
C GLY A 54 -18.99 -17.10 -2.53
N ILE A 55 -18.39 -15.91 -2.60
CA ILE A 55 -17.64 -15.47 -3.78
C ILE A 55 -16.25 -16.11 -3.71
N ASP A 56 -15.85 -16.79 -4.78
CA ASP A 56 -14.54 -17.40 -4.87
C ASP A 56 -13.44 -16.33 -4.98
N SER A 57 -12.67 -16.16 -3.91
CA SER A 57 -11.53 -15.24 -3.88
C SER A 57 -10.36 -15.68 -4.77
N MET A 58 -10.36 -16.94 -5.23
CA MET A 58 -9.35 -17.51 -6.13
C MET A 58 -9.71 -17.30 -7.61
N ASP A 59 -10.87 -16.71 -7.90
CA ASP A 59 -11.19 -16.28 -9.25
C ASP A 59 -10.15 -15.22 -9.70
N PRO A 60 -9.47 -15.42 -10.86
CA PRO A 60 -8.51 -14.47 -11.38
C PRO A 60 -9.02 -13.02 -11.50
N VAL A 61 -10.33 -12.82 -11.61
CA VAL A 61 -10.96 -11.49 -11.63
C VAL A 61 -10.72 -10.73 -10.32
N TYR A 62 -10.51 -11.42 -9.20
CA TYR A 62 -10.28 -10.79 -7.90
C TYR A 62 -8.81 -10.81 -7.45
N HIS A 63 -7.93 -11.39 -8.26
CA HIS A 63 -6.51 -11.42 -7.93
C HIS A 63 -5.92 -10.01 -7.86
N PRO A 64 -5.04 -9.75 -6.88
CA PRO A 64 -4.28 -8.51 -6.84
C PRO A 64 -3.50 -8.27 -8.14
N VAL A 65 -3.47 -7.02 -8.57
CA VAL A 65 -2.63 -6.59 -9.69
C VAL A 65 -1.22 -6.37 -9.16
N VAL A 66 -0.24 -7.03 -9.79
CA VAL A 66 1.16 -6.91 -9.42
C VAL A 66 1.84 -5.88 -10.32
N SER A 67 2.34 -4.80 -9.72
CA SER A 67 3.12 -3.77 -10.41
C SER A 67 4.58 -3.80 -9.99
N ARG A 68 5.46 -3.41 -10.91
CA ARG A 68 6.88 -3.18 -10.58
C ARG A 68 6.99 -1.79 -9.99
N VAL A 69 7.56 -1.68 -8.80
CA VAL A 69 7.85 -0.38 -8.21
C VAL A 69 9.25 0.01 -8.64
N SER A 70 9.36 1.05 -9.45
CA SER A 70 10.64 1.69 -9.75
C SER A 70 10.74 2.93 -8.89
N GLY A 71 11.76 3.02 -8.04
CA GLY A 71 12.07 4.29 -7.42
C GLY A 71 13.01 5.06 -8.32
N ASP A 72 12.49 6.05 -9.04
CA ASP A 72 13.32 7.18 -9.46
C ASP A 72 13.79 7.85 -8.17
N GLN A 73 15.04 7.57 -7.77
CA GLN A 73 15.75 8.11 -6.60
C GLN A 73 14.84 8.37 -5.39
N PHE A 74 14.86 7.46 -4.42
CA PHE A 74 14.44 7.81 -3.06
C PHE A 74 15.34 8.95 -2.59
N TYR A 75 14.93 10.18 -2.84
CA TYR A 75 15.50 11.35 -2.23
C TYR A 75 15.08 11.31 -0.77
N TRP A 76 15.83 10.57 0.06
CA TRP A 76 15.86 10.69 1.51
C TRP A 76 16.41 12.05 1.97
N HIS A 77 16.24 13.09 1.15
CA HIS A 77 16.98 14.33 1.27
C HIS A 77 16.30 15.39 2.14
N GLU A 78 15.06 15.16 2.59
CA GLU A 78 14.24 16.23 3.14
C GLU A 78 14.20 16.35 4.68
N PHE A 79 15.01 15.56 5.40
CA PHE A 79 15.11 15.71 6.87
C PHE A 79 16.55 15.66 7.40
N ARG A 80 17.54 16.13 6.62
CA ARG A 80 18.76 16.63 7.26
C ARG A 80 18.50 18.07 7.65
N ASP A 81 18.21 18.27 8.93
CA ASP A 81 18.36 19.57 9.59
C ASP A 81 19.63 20.25 9.07
N GLN A 82 19.50 21.47 8.56
CA GLN A 82 20.55 22.25 7.89
C GLN A 82 21.75 22.63 8.78
N ASN A 83 21.89 22.04 9.96
CA ASN A 83 22.72 22.61 11.02
C ASN A 83 23.95 21.79 11.44
N ASP A 84 24.31 20.69 10.77
CA ASP A 84 25.49 19.92 11.21
C ASP A 84 26.38 19.40 10.07
N HIS A 85 27.52 20.08 9.98
CA HIS A 85 28.87 19.70 9.55
C HIS A 85 29.12 18.89 8.25
N ASP A 86 30.05 19.44 7.47
CA ASP A 86 30.76 18.90 6.30
C ASP A 86 31.39 17.52 6.54
N LEU A 87 30.57 16.47 6.56
CA LEU A 87 31.07 15.10 6.40
C LEU A 87 31.28 14.82 4.90
N PRO A 88 32.47 14.32 4.49
CA PRO A 88 32.73 13.98 3.11
C PRO A 88 31.71 12.95 2.64
N TYR A 89 31.03 13.30 1.55
CA TYR A 89 30.10 12.44 0.83
C TYR A 89 30.84 11.21 0.34
N ASP A 90 30.67 10.09 1.05
CA ASP A 90 30.98 8.78 0.51
C ASP A 90 29.92 8.47 -0.56
N ASP A 91 30.32 8.62 -1.83
CA ASP A 91 29.50 8.46 -3.04
C ASP A 91 29.15 6.98 -3.33
N ASP A 92 29.36 6.10 -2.35
CA ASP A 92 28.77 4.76 -2.31
C ASP A 92 27.30 4.86 -1.84
N ARG A 93 26.52 5.75 -2.48
CA ARG A 93 25.07 5.64 -2.52
C ARG A 93 24.74 4.35 -3.23
N LYS A 94 24.79 3.26 -2.46
CA LYS A 94 24.06 2.03 -2.74
C LYS A 94 22.65 2.50 -3.06
N GLU A 95 22.36 2.55 -4.35
CA GLU A 95 21.03 2.42 -4.87
C GLU A 95 20.49 1.18 -4.15
N LEU A 96 19.81 1.42 -3.03
CA LEU A 96 18.99 0.40 -2.38
C LEU A 96 18.20 -0.19 -3.55
N GLU A 97 18.37 -1.48 -3.79
CA GLU A 97 17.88 -2.15 -5.00
C GLU A 97 16.35 -2.15 -5.02
N LEU A 98 15.76 -0.99 -5.29
CA LEU A 98 14.32 -0.76 -5.40
C LEU A 98 13.71 -1.58 -6.53
N ASN A 99 14.56 -2.08 -7.42
CA ASN A 99 14.28 -3.13 -8.41
C ASN A 99 13.62 -4.39 -7.82
N ARG A 100 13.62 -4.56 -6.50
CA ARG A 100 13.01 -5.69 -5.78
C ARG A 100 11.65 -5.38 -5.16
N LEU A 101 11.20 -4.14 -5.18
CA LEU A 101 9.89 -3.79 -4.64
C LEU A 101 8.79 -4.23 -5.60
N LYS A 102 7.83 -4.99 -5.07
CA LYS A 102 6.60 -5.38 -5.77
C LYS A 102 5.43 -4.62 -5.15
N GLY A 103 4.69 -3.93 -6.01
CA GLY A 103 3.41 -3.33 -5.67
C GLY A 103 2.31 -4.34 -5.90
N TYR A 104 1.40 -4.45 -4.95
CA TYR A 104 0.16 -5.20 -5.08
C TYR A 104 -0.99 -4.23 -4.91
N SER A 105 -1.87 -4.12 -5.89
CA SER A 105 -3.06 -3.27 -5.81
C SER A 105 -4.33 -4.08 -5.98
N LEU A 106 -5.44 -3.54 -5.46
CA LEU A 106 -6.76 -4.10 -5.73
C LEU A 106 -7.07 -4.08 -7.24
N PRO A 107 -7.84 -5.05 -7.74
CA PRO A 107 -8.21 -5.09 -9.14
C PRO A 107 -9.13 -3.92 -9.51
N ALA A 108 -8.84 -3.27 -10.62
CA ALA A 108 -9.60 -2.12 -11.13
C ALA A 108 -10.68 -2.52 -12.16
N ASN A 109 -11.21 -3.74 -12.08
CA ASN A 109 -12.23 -4.22 -13.01
C ASN A 109 -13.66 -3.92 -12.52
N GLN A 110 -14.62 -4.01 -13.44
CA GLN A 110 -16.02 -3.69 -13.18
C GLN A 110 -16.66 -4.58 -12.10
N HIS A 111 -16.30 -5.86 -12.02
CA HIS A 111 -16.83 -6.77 -11.00
C HIS A 111 -16.42 -6.35 -9.60
N PHE A 112 -15.14 -6.02 -9.41
CA PHE A 112 -14.65 -5.52 -8.12
C PHE A 112 -15.27 -4.17 -7.76
N VAL A 113 -15.48 -3.27 -8.72
CA VAL A 113 -16.18 -1.99 -8.48
C VAL A 113 -17.63 -2.22 -8.04
N LEU A 114 -18.35 -3.16 -8.66
CA LEU A 114 -19.72 -3.53 -8.27
C LEU A 114 -19.75 -4.12 -6.86
N LEU A 115 -18.76 -4.93 -6.51
CA LEU A 115 -18.59 -5.46 -5.16
C LEU A 115 -18.40 -4.32 -4.15
N LEU A 116 -17.47 -3.39 -4.39
CA LEU A 116 -17.27 -2.23 -3.50
C LEU A 116 -18.55 -1.40 -3.34
N LYS A 117 -19.36 -1.29 -4.40
CA LYS A 117 -20.68 -0.65 -4.34
C LYS A 117 -21.67 -1.46 -3.49
N ALA A 118 -21.69 -2.78 -3.58
CA ALA A 118 -22.56 -3.61 -2.75
C ALA A 118 -22.25 -3.46 -1.26
N TYR A 119 -20.97 -3.26 -0.90
CA TYR A 119 -20.56 -3.02 0.49
C TYR A 119 -20.64 -1.55 0.95
N CYS A 120 -21.07 -0.62 0.10
CA CYS A 120 -20.97 0.81 0.40
C CYS A 120 -21.73 1.25 1.65
N THR A 121 -22.87 0.62 1.93
CA THR A 121 -23.71 0.96 3.09
C THR A 121 -23.05 0.56 4.39
N ARG A 122 -22.41 -0.62 4.39
CA ARG A 122 -21.73 -1.23 5.54
C ARG A 122 -20.37 -0.60 5.82
N LEU A 123 -19.63 -0.27 4.77
CA LEU A 123 -18.28 0.28 4.84
C LEU A 123 -18.25 1.81 4.71
N ALA A 124 -19.40 2.44 4.90
CA ALA A 124 -19.54 3.88 4.84
C ALA A 124 -18.62 4.58 5.86
N GLY A 125 -17.85 5.57 5.39
CA GLY A 125 -16.91 6.32 6.22
C GLY A 125 -15.62 5.57 6.58
N LYS A 126 -15.48 4.31 6.15
CA LYS A 126 -14.26 3.54 6.31
C LYS A 126 -13.26 3.86 5.20
N TYR A 127 -12.02 3.52 5.49
CA TYR A 127 -10.92 3.56 4.56
C TYR A 127 -10.56 2.14 4.12
N LEU A 128 -9.97 2.01 2.93
CA LEU A 128 -9.58 0.76 2.29
C LEU A 128 -8.10 0.80 1.93
N VAL A 129 -7.36 -0.24 2.28
CA VAL A 129 -6.00 -0.47 1.82
C VAL A 129 -6.05 -0.97 0.38
N ILE A 130 -5.77 -0.06 -0.56
CA ILE A 130 -5.90 -0.32 -1.99
C ILE A 130 -4.59 -0.75 -2.64
N THR A 131 -3.47 -0.50 -1.99
CA THR A 131 -2.14 -0.83 -2.50
C THR A 131 -1.18 -1.13 -1.36
N ILE A 132 -0.35 -2.16 -1.54
CA ILE A 132 0.74 -2.50 -0.63
C ILE A 132 2.01 -2.72 -1.45
N ILE A 133 3.12 -2.18 -0.95
CA ILE A 133 4.44 -2.40 -1.52
C ILE A 133 5.23 -3.27 -0.55
N GLN A 134 5.65 -4.42 -1.06
CA GLN A 134 6.45 -5.39 -0.34
C GLN A 134 7.79 -5.57 -1.02
N HIS A 135 8.81 -5.88 -0.24
CA HIS A 135 10.08 -6.31 -0.77
C HIS A 135 9.95 -7.75 -1.28
N SER A 136 10.49 -8.05 -2.46
CA SER A 136 10.49 -9.43 -2.94
C SER A 136 11.38 -10.29 -2.04
N ASP A 137 10.85 -11.43 -1.58
CA ASP A 137 11.59 -12.39 -0.74
C ASP A 137 12.73 -13.11 -1.46
N VAL A 138 13.04 -12.74 -2.71
CA VAL A 138 14.09 -13.42 -3.48
C VAL A 138 15.43 -13.17 -2.79
N PRO A 139 16.04 -14.18 -2.13
CA PRO A 139 17.31 -13.99 -1.47
C PRO A 139 18.31 -13.55 -2.53
N LEU A 140 18.94 -12.39 -2.31
CA LEU A 140 20.03 -11.92 -3.14
C LEU A 140 21.10 -13.01 -3.04
N ARG A 141 21.20 -13.86 -4.06
CA ARG A 141 22.43 -14.61 -4.34
C ARG A 141 23.43 -13.54 -4.76
N ILE A 142 23.94 -12.78 -3.78
CA ILE A 142 25.18 -12.04 -3.96
C ILE A 142 26.15 -13.15 -4.32
N GLY A 143 26.48 -13.23 -5.59
CA GLY A 143 27.63 -13.96 -6.05
C GLY A 143 28.83 -13.22 -5.49
N CYS A 144 29.08 -13.38 -4.19
CA CYS A 144 30.38 -13.23 -3.62
C CYS A 144 31.20 -14.26 -4.38
N ARG A 145 31.81 -13.79 -5.46
CA ARG A 145 32.89 -14.46 -6.17
C ARG A 145 34.04 -14.47 -5.17
N ALA A 146 33.89 -15.32 -4.15
CA ALA A 146 34.91 -15.57 -3.16
C ALA A 146 36.10 -16.01 -3.97
N LYS A 147 37.07 -15.10 -4.14
CA LYS A 147 38.42 -15.48 -4.54
C LYS A 147 38.85 -16.45 -3.46
N ARG A 148 38.72 -17.75 -3.75
CA ARG A 148 39.24 -18.84 -2.93
C ARG A 148 40.70 -18.52 -2.67
N ARG A 149 40.99 -18.04 -1.47
CA ARG A 149 42.30 -18.26 -0.86
C ARG A 149 42.11 -19.52 -0.05
N ASP A 150 42.70 -20.59 -0.55
CA ASP A 150 42.78 -21.87 0.13
C ASP A 150 43.44 -21.66 1.50
N SER A 151 42.66 -21.74 2.56
CA SER A 151 43.19 -21.94 3.90
C SER A 151 42.18 -22.77 4.67
N GLY A 152 42.54 -24.03 4.88
CA GLY A 152 41.73 -25.03 5.57
C GLY A 152 41.41 -24.59 7.00
N GLY A 153 40.13 -24.66 7.34
CA GLY A 153 39.60 -24.38 8.66
C GLY A 153 38.09 -24.58 8.64
N GLU A 154 37.65 -25.81 8.92
CA GLU A 154 36.24 -26.18 9.04
C GLU A 154 35.61 -25.47 10.25
N LEU A 155 34.88 -24.39 10.00
CA LEU A 155 33.84 -23.92 10.91
C LEU A 155 32.59 -23.64 10.08
N ALA A 156 31.55 -24.45 10.30
CA ALA A 156 30.26 -24.30 9.66
C ALA A 156 29.61 -22.98 10.16
N PRO A 157 29.29 -22.02 9.28
CA PRO A 157 28.60 -20.82 9.69
C PRO A 157 27.12 -21.15 9.93
N ASN A 158 26.66 -21.01 11.18
CA ASN A 158 25.25 -20.94 11.53
C ASN A 158 24.68 -19.62 10.97
N ASN A 159 24.31 -19.66 9.69
CA ASN A 159 23.76 -18.52 8.98
C ASN A 159 22.27 -18.40 9.33
N VAL A 160 22.00 -17.91 10.55
CA VAL A 160 20.65 -17.47 10.92
C VAL A 160 20.37 -16.22 10.10
N ASN A 161 19.71 -16.41 8.95
CA ASN A 161 19.20 -15.33 8.14
C ASN A 161 18.12 -14.61 8.97
N HIS A 162 18.55 -13.63 9.76
CA HIS A 162 17.68 -12.58 10.26
C HIS A 162 17.21 -11.78 9.05
N PHE A 163 16.16 -12.26 8.38
CA PHE A 163 15.35 -11.41 7.54
C PHE A 163 14.83 -10.33 8.47
N ALA A 164 15.44 -9.14 8.41
CA ALA A 164 14.91 -7.98 9.09
C ALA A 164 13.44 -7.88 8.68
N ASP A 165 12.52 -7.82 9.64
CA ASP A 165 11.10 -7.69 9.38
C ASP A 165 10.88 -6.40 8.57
N LEU A 166 10.83 -6.55 7.24
CA LEU A 166 10.65 -5.42 6.35
C LEU A 166 9.20 -4.99 6.47
N THR A 167 9.01 -3.90 7.21
CA THR A 167 7.71 -3.25 7.35
C THR A 167 7.18 -2.89 5.95
N PRO A 168 6.03 -3.44 5.52
CA PRO A 168 5.47 -3.11 4.23
C PRO A 168 4.99 -1.65 4.20
N PHE A 169 5.07 -1.02 3.02
CA PHE A 169 4.44 0.28 2.78
C PHE A 169 3.04 0.06 2.22
N TYR A 170 2.10 0.94 2.52
CA TYR A 170 0.74 0.81 1.99
C TYR A 170 0.11 2.17 1.70
N THR A 171 -0.85 2.17 0.79
CA THR A 171 -1.70 3.32 0.48
C THR A 171 -3.12 3.00 0.88
N VAL A 172 -3.68 3.91 1.65
CA VAL A 172 -5.07 3.89 2.07
C VAL A 172 -5.84 4.87 1.20
N ALA A 173 -7.01 4.45 0.72
CA ALA A 173 -7.95 5.34 0.06
C ALA A 173 -9.32 5.22 0.74
N SER A 174 -10.09 6.31 0.72
CA SER A 174 -11.52 6.25 1.02
C SER A 174 -12.26 6.14 -0.32
N PRO A 175 -12.76 4.94 -0.71
CA PRO A 175 -13.45 4.77 -1.98
C PRO A 175 -14.62 5.74 -2.08
N GLN A 176 -14.77 6.43 -3.21
CA GLN A 176 -15.86 7.41 -3.39
C GLN A 176 -17.24 6.79 -3.13
N VAL A 177 -17.40 5.51 -3.47
CA VAL A 177 -18.65 4.77 -3.21
C VAL A 177 -18.95 4.61 -1.72
N TRP A 178 -17.94 4.65 -0.84
CA TRP A 178 -18.08 4.56 0.61
C TRP A 178 -18.19 5.93 1.30
N ARG A 179 -17.87 7.00 0.57
CA ARG A 179 -18.14 8.34 1.04
C ARG A 179 -19.64 8.55 1.00
N ARG A 180 -20.26 8.67 2.18
CA ARG A 180 -21.60 9.26 2.31
C ARG A 180 -21.52 10.78 2.13
N ASP A 181 -20.75 11.23 1.14
CA ASP A 181 -20.86 12.61 0.71
C ASP A 181 -22.33 12.79 0.35
N PRO A 182 -23.05 13.70 1.02
CA PRO A 182 -24.45 13.91 0.73
C PRO A 182 -24.53 14.16 -0.77
N ALA A 183 -25.39 13.39 -1.47
CA ALA A 183 -25.55 13.50 -2.91
C ALA A 183 -25.48 14.98 -3.27
N CYS A 184 -24.44 15.34 -4.05
CA CYS A 184 -24.04 16.73 -4.33
C CYS A 184 -25.28 17.61 -4.27
N THR A 185 -25.31 18.63 -3.41
CA THR A 185 -26.52 19.42 -3.14
C THR A 185 -27.23 19.82 -4.43
N GLN A 186 -26.43 20.11 -5.48
CA GLN A 186 -26.85 20.34 -6.86
C GLN A 186 -27.63 19.18 -7.50
N ARG A 187 -27.17 17.94 -7.37
CA ARG A 187 -27.86 16.72 -7.83
C ARG A 187 -29.15 16.46 -7.05
N ARG A 188 -29.14 16.75 -5.74
CA ARG A 188 -30.33 16.61 -4.88
C ARG A 188 -31.42 17.61 -5.26
N GLU A 189 -31.05 18.86 -5.50
CA GLU A 189 -31.94 19.90 -6.03
C GLU A 189 -32.44 19.53 -7.44
N LEU A 190 -31.58 19.03 -8.33
CA LEU A 190 -32.01 18.58 -9.66
C LEU A 190 -33.09 17.49 -9.58
N PHE A 191 -32.91 16.47 -8.74
CA PHE A 191 -33.93 15.43 -8.56
C PHE A 191 -35.22 15.95 -7.93
N LYS A 192 -35.12 16.93 -7.04
CA LYS A 192 -36.29 17.62 -6.49
C LYS A 192 -37.07 18.34 -7.59
N THR A 193 -36.39 19.13 -8.43
CA THR A 193 -37.01 19.80 -9.59
C THR A 193 -37.66 18.81 -10.56
N ILE A 194 -37.02 17.67 -10.82
CA ILE A 194 -37.59 16.62 -11.69
C ILE A 194 -38.88 16.05 -11.08
N ARG A 195 -38.89 15.72 -9.77
CA ARG A 195 -40.11 15.24 -9.10
C ARG A 195 -41.23 16.28 -9.16
N GLU A 196 -40.93 17.54 -8.85
CA GLU A 196 -41.92 18.62 -8.88
C GLU A 196 -42.57 18.75 -10.27
N ARG A 197 -41.81 18.61 -11.35
CA ARG A 197 -42.36 18.62 -12.72
C ARG A 197 -43.23 17.42 -13.05
N PHE A 198 -42.88 16.24 -12.56
CA PHE A 198 -43.66 15.01 -12.82
C PHE A 198 -44.99 14.98 -12.08
N TYR A 199 -45.08 15.54 -10.87
CA TYR A 199 -46.32 15.59 -10.09
C TYR A 199 -47.23 16.79 -10.43
N ALA A 200 -46.77 17.69 -11.29
CA ALA A 200 -47.55 18.85 -11.76
C ALA A 200 -48.35 18.56 -13.06
N LEU A 201 -48.21 17.35 -13.62
CA LEU A 201 -48.95 16.84 -14.78
C LEU A 201 -50.02 15.84 -14.32
#